data_AF-A0A1S8WLV3-F1
#
_entry.id   AF-A0A1S8WLV3-F1
#
_cell.length_a   1.000
_cell.length_b   1.000
_cell.length_c   1.000
_cell.angle_alpha   90.00
_cell.angle_beta   90.00
_cell.angle_gamma   90.00
#
_symmetry.space_group_name_H-M   'P 1'
#
loop_
_entity.id
_entity.type
_entity.pdbx_description
1 polymer ?
#
loop_
_entity_poly.entity_id
_entity_poly.type
_entity_poly.pdbx_seq_one_letter_code
_entity_poly.pdbx_strand_id
1 'polypeptide(L)'
;MQRFNLYPELILAVVYRLAHTYGLLSQVCYRVNRDIPNTPIAFAVTPSLLEQTRYNDSILLEPTQTVGVEDQSIVSCVGLAEPSYFYIGSIFFLAAFVIISLVWSGWSVASSASSILDSRDTLASYWLPVWGALLPVMAYFFNHREATRVQWVPPLRENFAYPFFTLQQAWLLHLLSSPVSFIQPVICCLNHD
;
A
#
# COMPACT_ATOMS: atom_id res chain seq x y z
N MET A 1 -13.69 -22.28 -10.92
CA MET A 1 -13.62 -21.78 -9.53
C MET A 1 -13.83 -20.27 -9.55
N GLN A 2 -15.07 -19.81 -9.43
CA GLN A 2 -15.35 -18.37 -9.29
C GLN A 2 -15.32 -18.01 -7.81
N ARG A 3 -14.32 -17.23 -7.39
CA ARG A 3 -14.51 -16.30 -6.28
C ARG A 3 -13.92 -14.98 -6.72
N PHE A 4 -14.80 -14.02 -6.98
CA PHE A 4 -14.48 -12.63 -7.28
C PHE A 4 -14.44 -11.85 -5.96
N ASN A 5 -13.25 -11.66 -5.42
CA ASN A 5 -12.90 -10.43 -4.71
C ASN A 5 -11.83 -9.71 -5.56
N LEU A 6 -12.20 -9.43 -6.82
CA LEU A 6 -11.34 -8.81 -7.84
C LEU A 6 -11.34 -7.27 -7.72
N TYR A 7 -12.08 -6.71 -6.76
CA TYR A 7 -12.33 -5.27 -6.69
C TYR A 7 -11.08 -4.41 -6.43
N PRO A 8 -10.24 -4.67 -5.41
CA PRO A 8 -9.09 -3.80 -5.16
C PRO A 8 -8.03 -3.87 -6.27
N GLU A 9 -7.82 -5.03 -6.89
CA GLU A 9 -6.89 -5.15 -8.02
C GLU A 9 -7.41 -4.46 -9.28
N LEU A 10 -8.71 -4.54 -9.56
CA LEU A 10 -9.30 -3.84 -10.71
C LEU A 10 -9.24 -2.33 -10.53
N ILE A 11 -9.54 -1.84 -9.31
CA ILE A 11 -9.42 -0.43 -8.95
C ILE A 11 -7.97 0.01 -9.14
N LEU A 12 -7.00 -0.75 -8.62
CA LEU A 12 -5.59 -0.41 -8.73
C LEU A 12 -5.10 -0.40 -10.19
N ALA A 13 -5.57 -1.35 -11.02
CA ALA A 13 -5.29 -1.38 -12.44
C ALA A 13 -5.89 -0.17 -13.19
N VAL A 14 -7.10 0.27 -12.83
CA VAL A 14 -7.71 1.49 -13.39
C VAL A 14 -6.93 2.74 -12.98
N VAL A 15 -6.55 2.85 -11.70
CA VAL A 15 -5.74 3.96 -11.20
C VAL A 15 -4.39 4.02 -11.90
N TYR A 16 -3.71 2.87 -12.08
CA TYR A 16 -2.47 2.78 -12.84
C TYR A 16 -2.63 3.31 -14.26
N ARG A 17 -3.66 2.84 -14.98
CA ARG A 17 -3.92 3.25 -16.37
C ARG A 17 -4.18 4.76 -16.46
N LEU A 18 -5.02 5.30 -15.58
CA LEU A 18 -5.31 6.74 -15.55
C LEU A 18 -4.04 7.54 -15.26
N ALA A 19 -3.31 7.18 -14.23
CA ALA A 19 -2.09 7.88 -13.85
C ALA A 19 -1.03 7.82 -14.98
N HIS A 20 -0.94 6.68 -15.69
CA HIS A 20 -0.06 6.52 -16.85
C HIS A 20 -0.53 7.39 -18.02
N THR A 21 -1.83 7.45 -18.31
CA THR A 21 -2.39 8.34 -19.35
C THR A 21 -2.12 9.81 -19.08
N TYR A 22 -2.13 10.24 -17.81
CA TYR A 22 -1.82 11.61 -17.42
C TYR A 22 -0.31 11.90 -17.29
N GLY A 23 0.56 10.93 -17.55
CA GLY A 23 2.01 11.12 -17.48
C GLY A 23 2.53 11.42 -16.07
N LEU A 24 1.79 11.05 -15.01
CA LEU A 24 2.17 11.30 -13.62
C LEU A 24 3.29 10.38 -13.12
N LEU A 25 3.56 9.27 -13.81
CA LEU A 25 4.53 8.27 -13.37
C LEU A 25 5.86 8.50 -14.05
N SER A 26 6.91 8.58 -13.25
CA SER A 26 8.28 8.65 -13.71
C SER A 26 8.90 7.25 -13.86
N GLN A 27 9.77 7.11 -14.85
CA GLN A 27 10.66 5.96 -15.02
C GLN A 27 12.01 6.40 -15.59
N VAL A 28 13.04 5.65 -15.22
CA VAL A 28 14.40 5.79 -15.73
C VAL A 28 14.81 4.44 -16.30
N CYS A 29 15.36 4.43 -17.51
CA CYS A 29 15.80 3.21 -18.17
C CYS A 29 17.33 3.15 -18.18
N TYR A 30 17.88 1.98 -17.88
CA TYR A 30 19.30 1.71 -17.92
C TYR A 30 19.56 0.72 -19.04
N ARG A 31 20.58 0.98 -19.86
CA ARG A 31 21.11 0.01 -20.82
C ARG A 31 22.42 -0.52 -20.24
N VAL A 32 22.46 -1.83 -20.00
CA VAL A 32 23.64 -2.52 -19.45
C VAL A 32 24.30 -3.27 -20.58
N ASN A 33 25.57 -2.98 -20.86
CA ASN A 33 26.35 -3.76 -21.81
C ASN A 33 27.05 -4.92 -21.07
N ARG A 34 26.99 -6.14 -21.62
CA ARG A 34 27.60 -7.35 -21.04
C ARG A 34 29.05 -7.56 -21.47
N ASP A 35 29.59 -6.70 -22.32
CA ASP A 35 30.97 -6.78 -22.80
C ASP A 35 32.02 -6.44 -21.72
N ILE A 36 33.21 -7.06 -21.86
CA ILE A 36 34.38 -6.96 -20.96
C ILE A 36 35.04 -5.55 -21.09
N PRO A 37 35.57 -4.95 -20.01
CA PRO A 37 35.37 -3.54 -19.71
C PRO A 37 36.45 -2.63 -20.31
N ASN A 38 36.09 -1.88 -21.36
CA ASN A 38 36.79 -0.63 -21.70
C ASN A 38 35.88 0.61 -21.52
N THR A 39 34.63 0.42 -21.09
CA THR A 39 33.58 1.45 -21.00
C THR A 39 32.69 1.22 -19.77
N PRO A 40 31.96 2.26 -19.29
CA PRO A 40 31.04 2.12 -18.17
C PRO A 40 29.94 1.09 -18.48
N ILE A 41 29.70 0.20 -17.53
CA ILE A 41 28.78 -0.96 -17.64
C ILE A 41 27.29 -0.58 -17.69
N ALA A 42 26.89 0.61 -17.24
CA ALA A 42 25.51 1.08 -17.30
C ALA A 42 25.43 2.61 -17.40
N PHE A 43 24.45 3.11 -18.16
CA PHE A 43 24.12 4.53 -18.25
C PHE A 43 22.60 4.75 -18.18
N ALA A 44 22.18 5.81 -17.51
CA ALA A 44 20.77 6.20 -17.42
C ALA A 44 20.34 6.90 -18.72
N VAL A 45 19.29 6.39 -19.35
CA VAL A 45 18.67 6.94 -20.55
C VAL A 45 17.25 7.34 -20.20
N THR A 46 16.85 8.55 -20.58
CA THR A 46 15.46 8.98 -20.44
C THR A 46 14.56 8.22 -21.44
N PRO A 47 13.29 7.97 -21.09
CA PRO A 47 12.39 7.16 -21.94
C PRO A 47 12.22 7.72 -23.37
N SER A 48 12.26 9.04 -23.56
CA SER A 48 12.21 9.67 -24.88
C SER A 48 13.46 9.42 -25.73
N LEU A 49 14.65 9.44 -25.12
CA LEU A 49 15.90 9.14 -25.81
C LEU A 49 16.02 7.65 -26.17
N LEU A 50 15.45 6.77 -25.33
CA LEU A 50 15.35 5.34 -25.61
C LEU A 50 14.46 5.04 -26.83
N GLU A 51 13.32 5.72 -26.94
CA GLU A 51 12.41 5.56 -28.09
C GLU A 51 13.08 6.02 -29.40
N GLN A 52 13.79 7.15 -29.35
CA GLN A 52 14.51 7.70 -30.51
C GLN A 52 15.67 6.79 -30.97
N THR A 53 16.42 6.21 -30.02
CA THR A 53 17.51 5.27 -30.34
C THR A 53 16.99 3.96 -30.93
N ARG A 54 15.86 3.43 -30.43
CA ARG A 54 15.20 2.25 -31.02
C ARG A 54 14.82 2.48 -32.49
N TYR A 55 14.29 3.66 -32.80
CA TYR A 55 13.91 4.01 -34.18
C TYR A 55 15.15 4.13 -35.09
N ASN A 56 16.22 4.77 -34.63
CA ASN A 56 17.45 4.91 -35.40
C ASN A 56 18.16 3.56 -35.63
N ASP A 57 18.20 2.67 -34.64
CA ASP A 57 18.73 1.31 -34.80
C ASP A 57 17.91 0.50 -35.83
N SER A 58 16.58 0.70 -35.86
CA SER A 58 15.72 0.03 -36.84
C SER A 58 15.88 0.56 -38.28
N ILE A 59 16.35 1.80 -38.46
CA ILE A 59 16.62 2.40 -39.78
C ILE A 59 18.00 1.99 -40.32
N LEU A 60 18.96 1.65 -39.45
CA LEU A 60 20.32 1.24 -39.85
C LEU A 60 20.45 -0.24 -40.26
N LEU A 61 19.39 -1.03 -40.10
CA LEU A 61 19.36 -2.44 -40.50
C LEU A 61 18.97 -2.59 -41.98
N GLU A 62 19.87 -2.21 -42.88
CA GLU A 62 19.88 -2.73 -44.25
C GLU A 62 20.60 -4.10 -44.23
N PRO A 63 20.07 -5.16 -44.89
CA PRO A 63 20.47 -6.53 -44.61
C PRO A 63 21.80 -6.84 -45.30
N THR A 64 22.91 -6.50 -44.65
CA THR A 64 24.23 -7.03 -45.03
C THR A 64 24.81 -7.84 -43.88
N GLN A 65 24.59 -9.15 -44.01
CA GLN A 65 25.51 -10.26 -43.73
C GLN A 65 26.43 -10.21 -42.48
N THR A 66 26.29 -11.27 -41.68
CA THR A 66 27.05 -11.66 -40.48
C THR A 66 26.79 -10.84 -39.21
N VAL A 67 25.69 -11.18 -38.53
CA VAL A 67 25.50 -10.94 -37.09
C VAL A 67 26.50 -11.84 -36.34
N GLY A 68 27.75 -11.38 -36.30
CA GLY A 68 28.87 -11.98 -35.60
C GLY A 68 29.44 -10.95 -34.63
N VAL A 69 28.62 -10.60 -33.64
CA VAL A 69 28.86 -10.13 -32.26
C VAL A 69 27.47 -9.68 -31.83
N GLU A 70 26.81 -10.56 -31.09
CA GLU A 70 25.52 -10.30 -30.47
C GLU A 70 25.73 -9.20 -29.44
N ASP A 71 25.25 -7.98 -29.74
CA ASP A 71 25.32 -6.83 -28.86
C ASP A 71 24.42 -7.13 -27.65
N GLN A 72 24.96 -7.83 -26.64
CA GLN A 72 24.23 -8.38 -25.49
C GLN A 72 23.83 -7.29 -24.48
N SER A 73 23.36 -6.14 -24.98
CA SER A 73 22.90 -5.06 -24.16
C SER A 73 21.46 -5.32 -23.68
N ILE A 74 21.26 -5.29 -22.37
CA ILE A 74 19.94 -5.46 -21.75
C ILE A 74 19.44 -4.12 -21.27
N VAL A 75 18.22 -3.77 -21.65
CA VAL A 75 17.53 -2.59 -21.15
C VAL A 75 16.68 -2.98 -19.94
N SER A 76 16.88 -2.30 -18.82
CA SER A 76 16.03 -2.41 -17.63
C SER A 76 15.48 -1.03 -17.27
N CYS A 77 14.16 -0.91 -17.19
CA CYS A 77 13.50 0.30 -16.73
C CYS A 77 13.07 0.13 -15.29
N VAL A 78 13.26 1.18 -14.49
CA VAL A 78 12.86 1.23 -13.08
C VAL A 78 12.06 2.51 -12.84
N GLY A 79 11.06 2.41 -11.96
CA GLY A 79 10.24 3.56 -11.59
C GLY A 79 8.77 3.20 -11.51
N LEU A 80 7.95 4.16 -11.14
CA LEU A 80 6.52 3.94 -10.91
C LEU A 80 5.78 3.59 -12.21
N ALA A 81 6.26 4.02 -13.38
CA ALA A 81 5.60 3.68 -14.64
C ALA A 81 5.66 2.19 -14.97
N GLU A 82 6.63 1.46 -14.41
CA GLU A 82 6.71 0.01 -14.52
C GLU A 82 5.67 -0.63 -13.56
N PRO A 83 4.79 -1.51 -14.06
CA PRO A 83 3.66 -2.01 -13.27
C PRO A 83 4.10 -2.66 -11.95
N SER A 84 5.18 -3.44 -11.96
CA SER A 84 5.66 -4.14 -10.75
C SER A 84 5.97 -3.19 -9.59
N TYR A 85 6.66 -2.08 -9.86
CA TYR A 85 6.98 -1.07 -8.85
C TYR A 85 5.73 -0.30 -8.38
N PHE A 86 4.81 0.02 -9.28
CA PHE A 86 3.53 0.64 -8.91
C PHE A 86 2.71 -0.25 -7.97
N TYR A 87 2.58 -1.53 -8.30
CA TYR A 87 1.86 -2.50 -7.47
C TYR A 87 2.49 -2.63 -6.09
N ILE A 88 3.81 -2.81 -6.00
CA ILE A 88 4.51 -2.92 -4.71
C ILE A 88 4.35 -1.64 -3.88
N GLY A 89 4.49 -0.46 -4.50
CA GLY A 89 4.30 0.83 -3.83
C GLY A 89 2.89 0.99 -3.25
N SER A 90 1.86 0.53 -3.97
CA SER A 90 0.49 0.57 -3.48
C SER A 90 0.28 -0.32 -2.24
N ILE A 91 0.91 -1.49 -2.17
CA ILE A 91 0.80 -2.40 -1.02
C ILE A 91 1.43 -1.75 0.22
N PHE A 92 2.58 -1.09 0.08
CA PHE A 92 3.19 -0.34 1.19
C PHE A 92 2.29 0.80 1.68
N PHE A 93 1.65 1.53 0.76
CA PHE A 93 0.66 2.53 1.13
C PHE A 93 -0.53 1.91 1.89
N LEU A 94 -1.06 0.79 1.40
CA LEU A 94 -2.16 0.07 2.05
C LEU A 94 -1.76 -0.46 3.44
N ALA A 95 -0.51 -0.88 3.63
CA ALA A 95 -0.01 -1.34 4.93
C ALA A 95 -0.03 -0.24 6.00
N ALA A 96 0.11 1.03 5.61
CA ALA A 96 -0.02 2.16 6.55
C ALA A 96 -1.43 2.24 7.14
N PHE A 97 -2.47 1.86 6.39
CA PHE A 97 -3.85 1.83 6.90
C PHE A 97 -4.05 0.83 8.04
N VAL A 98 -3.27 -0.24 8.12
CA VAL A 98 -3.33 -1.18 9.24
C VAL A 98 -2.98 -0.46 10.54
N ILE A 99 -1.91 0.32 10.57
CA ILE A 99 -1.50 1.09 11.75
C ILE A 99 -2.56 2.15 12.10
N ILE A 100 -3.11 2.85 11.10
CA ILE A 100 -4.19 3.81 11.30
C ILE A 100 -5.42 3.13 11.94
N SER A 101 -5.79 1.94 11.46
CA SER A 101 -6.93 1.18 12.00
C SER A 101 -6.69 0.70 13.44
N LEU A 102 -5.46 0.31 13.79
CA LEU A 102 -5.09 -0.08 15.15
C LEU A 102 -5.15 1.10 16.12
N VAL A 103 -4.65 2.26 15.71
CA VAL A 103 -4.73 3.51 16.50
C VAL A 103 -6.20 3.89 16.74
N TRP A 104 -7.02 3.90 15.69
CA TRP A 104 -8.42 4.31 15.80
C TRP A 104 -9.23 3.34 16.67
N SER A 105 -9.09 2.02 16.45
CA SER A 105 -9.78 1.02 17.27
C SER A 105 -9.36 1.09 18.74
N GLY A 106 -8.06 1.18 19.02
CA GLY A 106 -7.53 1.33 20.38
C GLY A 106 -8.01 2.59 21.10
N TRP A 107 -8.02 3.72 20.39
CA TRP A 107 -8.59 4.98 20.90
C TRP A 107 -10.08 4.84 21.20
N SER A 108 -10.86 4.26 20.28
CA SER A 108 -12.31 4.13 20.44
C SER A 108 -12.69 3.30 21.66
N VAL A 109 -12.04 2.16 21.87
CA VAL A 109 -12.28 1.28 23.03
C VAL A 109 -11.89 1.97 24.34
N ALA A 110 -10.72 2.60 24.38
CA ALA A 110 -10.26 3.29 25.58
C ALA A 110 -11.09 4.54 25.91
N SER A 111 -11.60 5.24 24.90
CA SER A 111 -12.51 6.38 25.08
C SER A 111 -13.88 5.97 25.64
N SER A 112 -14.40 4.80 25.26
CA SER A 112 -15.59 4.24 25.89
C SER A 112 -15.33 3.85 27.34
N ALA A 113 -14.18 3.25 27.63
CA ALA A 113 -13.80 2.86 28.98
C ALA A 113 -13.58 4.08 29.90
N SER A 114 -13.01 5.19 29.40
CA SER A 114 -12.83 6.41 30.18
C SER A 114 -14.17 7.04 30.59
N SER A 115 -15.21 6.94 29.75
CA SER A 115 -16.55 7.45 30.09
C SER A 115 -17.20 6.74 31.29
N ILE A 116 -16.81 5.50 31.56
CA ILE A 116 -17.30 4.71 32.71
C ILE A 116 -16.46 5.00 33.97
N LEU A 117 -15.17 5.31 33.79
CA LEU A 117 -14.21 5.47 34.88
C LEU A 117 -14.10 6.92 35.41
N ASP A 118 -14.87 7.86 34.83
CA ASP A 118 -14.85 9.30 35.13
C ASP A 118 -14.94 9.63 36.63
N SER A 119 -15.52 8.73 37.44
CA SER A 119 -15.70 8.92 38.87
C SER A 119 -14.47 8.61 39.74
N ARG A 120 -13.36 8.08 39.21
CA ARG A 120 -12.29 7.46 40.02
C ARG A 120 -10.95 8.19 40.07
N ASP A 121 -10.50 8.88 39.00
CA ASP A 121 -9.28 9.73 38.97
C ASP A 121 -9.19 10.54 37.65
N THR A 122 -9.16 11.88 37.73
CA THR A 122 -9.21 12.79 36.56
C THR A 122 -7.95 12.79 35.68
N LEU A 123 -6.79 12.45 36.26
CA LEU A 123 -5.56 12.31 35.48
C LEU A 123 -5.63 11.01 34.66
N ALA A 124 -5.95 9.88 35.29
CA ALA A 124 -5.99 8.59 34.60
C ALA A 124 -6.99 8.57 33.42
N SER A 125 -8.15 9.21 33.57
CA SER A 125 -9.15 9.31 32.50
C SER A 125 -8.68 10.09 31.27
N TYR A 126 -7.80 11.09 31.44
CA TYR A 126 -7.24 11.87 30.33
C TYR A 126 -6.20 11.09 29.50
N TRP A 127 -5.31 10.33 30.16
CA TRP A 127 -4.25 9.59 29.45
C TRP A 127 -4.70 8.22 28.92
N LEU A 128 -5.85 7.70 29.37
CA LEU A 128 -6.33 6.36 28.99
C LEU A 128 -6.54 6.18 27.47
N PRO A 129 -7.17 7.13 26.73
CA PRO A 129 -7.32 7.00 25.27
C PRO A 129 -5.98 7.04 24.52
N VAL A 130 -5.01 7.81 25.03
CA VAL A 130 -3.66 7.92 24.46
C VAL A 130 -2.93 6.59 24.58
N TRP A 131 -2.96 5.97 25.76
CA TRP A 131 -2.41 4.62 25.95
C TRP A 131 -3.17 3.56 25.17
N GLY A 132 -4.49 3.71 25.05
CA GLY A 132 -5.34 2.85 24.21
C GLY A 132 -4.95 2.88 22.74
N ALA A 133 -4.56 4.03 22.21
CA ALA A 133 -4.05 4.16 20.85
C ALA A 133 -2.61 3.66 20.69
N LEU A 134 -1.75 3.88 21.69
CA LEU A 134 -0.31 3.59 21.60
C LEU A 134 0.00 2.10 21.77
N LEU A 135 -0.65 1.41 22.72
CA LEU A 135 -0.36 0.01 23.03
C LEU A 135 -0.54 -0.95 21.83
N PRO A 136 -1.61 -0.87 21.02
CA PRO A 136 -1.76 -1.71 19.83
C PRO A 136 -0.65 -1.51 18.80
N VAL A 137 -0.20 -0.26 18.61
CA VAL A 137 0.89 0.06 17.68
C VAL A 137 2.21 -0.54 18.17
N MET A 138 2.51 -0.39 19.46
CA MET A 138 3.70 -0.98 20.06
C MET A 138 3.68 -2.50 19.93
N ALA A 139 2.56 -3.14 20.25
CA ALA A 139 2.40 -4.59 20.11
C ALA A 139 2.55 -5.07 18.66
N TYR A 140 2.03 -4.30 17.69
CA TYR A 140 2.21 -4.59 16.26
C TYR A 140 3.68 -4.53 15.85
N PHE A 141 4.45 -3.54 16.33
CA PHE A 141 5.87 -3.44 16.01
C PHE A 141 6.72 -4.52 16.71
N PHE A 142 6.44 -4.84 17.97
CA PHE A 142 7.11 -5.93 18.67
C PHE A 142 6.88 -7.28 17.98
N ASN A 143 5.68 -7.50 17.46
CA ASN A 143 5.33 -8.71 16.73
C ASN A 143 5.37 -8.54 15.20
N HIS A 144 6.09 -7.52 14.70
CA HIS A 144 6.00 -7.12 13.30
C HIS A 144 6.32 -8.28 12.36
N ARG A 145 7.36 -9.06 12.69
CA ARG A 145 7.82 -10.19 11.88
C ARG A 145 6.76 -11.28 11.71
N GLU A 146 5.95 -11.58 12.73
CA GLU A 146 4.89 -12.58 12.62
C GLU A 146 3.60 -11.98 12.05
N ALA A 147 3.27 -10.73 12.37
CA ALA A 147 2.13 -10.01 11.81
C ALA A 147 2.23 -9.84 10.29
N THR A 148 3.46 -9.69 9.78
CA THR A 148 3.74 -9.47 8.37
C THR A 148 4.11 -10.74 7.62
N ARG A 149 4.42 -11.84 8.30
CA ARG A 149 4.87 -13.10 7.66
C ARG A 149 3.90 -13.62 6.61
N VAL A 150 2.59 -13.50 6.85
CA VAL A 150 1.55 -13.95 5.91
C VAL A 150 1.12 -12.82 4.97
N GLN A 151 1.31 -11.56 5.39
CA GLN A 151 0.87 -10.36 4.67
C GLN A 151 1.80 -9.94 3.50
N TRP A 152 3.03 -10.47 3.43
CA TRP A 152 3.98 -10.16 2.33
C TRP A 152 4.51 -11.39 1.60
N VAL A 153 3.92 -12.57 1.81
CA VAL A 153 4.30 -13.74 1.00
C VAL A 153 3.88 -13.45 -0.46
N PRO A 154 4.74 -13.73 -1.47
CA PRO A 154 4.46 -13.46 -2.87
C PRO A 154 3.18 -14.06 -3.51
N PRO A 155 2.44 -15.05 -2.95
CA PRO A 155 1.19 -15.48 -3.57
C PRO A 155 -0.03 -14.71 -3.05
N LEU A 156 -0.72 -14.12 -4.02
CA LEU A 156 -2.19 -14.04 -4.20
C LEU A 156 -3.03 -13.20 -3.22
N ARG A 157 -3.49 -12.05 -3.73
CA ARG A 157 -4.85 -11.48 -3.58
C ARG A 157 -5.32 -11.03 -2.19
N GLU A 158 -4.95 -11.72 -1.13
CA GLU A 158 -5.46 -11.51 0.24
C GLU A 158 -4.84 -10.26 0.89
N ASN A 159 -3.63 -9.89 0.47
CA ASN A 159 -2.90 -8.74 0.99
C ASN A 159 -3.55 -7.40 0.65
N PHE A 160 -4.33 -7.32 -0.44
CA PHE A 160 -5.00 -6.07 -0.83
C PHE A 160 -6.27 -5.78 -0.02
N ALA A 161 -6.99 -6.82 0.42
CA ALA A 161 -8.26 -6.63 1.10
C ALA A 161 -8.10 -6.45 2.62
N TYR A 162 -7.06 -7.05 3.20
CA TYR A 162 -6.84 -7.07 4.65
C TYR A 162 -6.85 -5.66 5.30
N PRO A 163 -6.15 -4.63 4.79
CA PRO A 163 -6.17 -3.30 5.39
C PRO A 163 -7.55 -2.63 5.35
N PHE A 164 -8.37 -2.93 4.34
CA PHE A 164 -9.75 -2.45 4.28
C PHE A 164 -10.63 -3.15 5.33
N PHE A 165 -10.43 -4.44 5.55
CA PHE A 165 -11.14 -5.17 6.59
C PHE A 165 -10.78 -4.67 7.99
N THR A 166 -9.50 -4.39 8.28
CA THR A 166 -9.11 -3.85 9.60
C THR A 166 -9.67 -2.45 9.83
N LEU A 167 -9.71 -1.61 8.79
CA LEU A 167 -10.40 -0.31 8.84
C LEU A 167 -11.90 -0.46 9.07
N GLN A 168 -12.56 -1.40 8.37
CA GLN A 168 -13.98 -1.68 8.58
C GLN A 168 -14.25 -2.16 10.02
N GLN A 169 -13.39 -3.01 10.58
CA GLN A 169 -13.48 -3.46 11.97
C GLN A 169 -13.30 -2.29 12.95
N ALA A 170 -12.32 -1.41 12.72
CA ALA A 170 -12.13 -0.21 13.54
C ALA A 170 -13.34 0.74 13.48
N TRP A 171 -13.93 0.91 12.29
CA TRP A 171 -15.14 1.70 12.11
C TRP A 171 -16.33 1.12 12.87
N LEU A 172 -16.56 -0.20 12.77
CA LEU A 172 -17.63 -0.89 13.51
C LEU A 172 -17.43 -0.77 15.02
N LEU A 173 -16.21 -0.96 15.51
CA LEU A 173 -15.89 -0.75 16.92
C LEU A 173 -16.19 0.68 17.36
N HIS A 174 -15.82 1.67 16.56
CA HIS A 174 -16.12 3.07 16.84
C HIS A 174 -17.64 3.35 16.95
N LEU A 175 -18.44 2.78 16.05
CA LEU A 175 -19.90 2.89 16.10
C LEU A 175 -20.46 2.30 17.40
N LEU A 176 -20.03 1.08 17.77
CA LEU A 176 -20.45 0.41 19.01
C LEU A 176 -19.98 1.14 20.27
N SER A 177 -18.81 1.76 20.21
CA SER A 177 -18.20 2.55 21.28
C SER A 177 -18.90 3.89 21.53
N SER A 178 -19.78 4.34 20.63
CA SER A 178 -20.51 5.60 20.76
C SER A 178 -21.92 5.37 21.37
N PRO A 179 -22.14 5.69 22.66
CA PRO A 179 -23.40 5.38 23.34
C PRO A 179 -24.62 6.19 22.85
N VAL A 180 -24.41 7.22 22.01
CA VAL A 180 -25.43 8.24 21.70
C VAL A 180 -26.32 7.87 20.50
N SER A 181 -25.87 6.99 19.59
CA SER A 181 -26.63 6.71 18.36
C SER A 181 -27.64 5.56 18.48
N PHE A 182 -27.35 4.56 19.33
CA PHE A 182 -28.19 3.35 19.41
C PHE A 182 -29.06 3.28 20.67
N ILE A 183 -28.64 3.93 21.77
CA ILE A 183 -29.27 3.76 23.09
C ILE A 183 -30.18 4.94 23.48
N GLN A 184 -30.03 6.11 22.84
CA GLN A 184 -30.89 7.27 23.08
C GLN A 184 -32.41 6.97 22.93
N PRO A 185 -32.88 6.17 21.95
CA PRO A 185 -34.30 5.82 21.91
C PRO A 185 -34.72 4.82 22.99
N VAL A 186 -33.81 4.02 23.54
CA VAL A 186 -34.14 2.97 24.53
C VAL A 186 -34.14 3.52 25.97
N ILE A 187 -33.19 4.39 26.32
CA ILE A 187 -33.15 5.03 27.65
C ILE A 187 -34.27 6.07 27.81
N CYS A 188 -34.63 6.81 26.75
CA CYS A 188 -35.80 7.71 26.79
C CYS A 188 -37.11 6.96 27.06
N CYS A 189 -37.23 5.69 26.63
CA CYS A 189 -38.42 4.87 26.89
C CYS A 189 -38.45 4.23 28.27
N LEU A 190 -37.34 4.22 29.03
CA LEU A 190 -37.24 3.60 30.36
C LEU A 190 -37.44 4.59 31.52
N ASN A 191 -37.55 5.89 31.22
CA ASN A 191 -37.73 6.96 32.21
C ASN A 191 -39.14 7.58 32.17
N HIS A 192 -40.09 6.92 31.47
CA HIS A 192 -41.48 7.38 31.33
C HIS A 192 -42.50 6.30 31.78
N ASP A 193 -42.10 5.41 32.69
CA ASP A 193 -42.99 4.56 33.48
C ASP A 193 -42.80 4.84 34.98
#